data_AF-A0A847PNE3-F1
#
_entry.id   AF-A0A847PNE3-F1
#
_cell.length_a   1.000
_cell.length_b   1.000
_cell.length_c   1.000
_cell.angle_alpha   90.00
_cell.angle_beta   90.00
_cell.angle_gamma   90.00
#
_symmetry.space_group_name_H-M   'P 1'
#
loop_
_entity.id
_entity.type
_entity.pdbx_description
1 polymer ?
#
loop_
_entity_poly.entity_id
_entity_poly.type
_entity_poly.pdbx_seq_one_letter_code
_entity_poly.pdbx_strand_id
1 'polypeptide(L)' 'MAAEIKKTHPNALCLGAGACTVCEKCAYPNPCLFPEKALSSMEAYGLFVTQVCRDCNVPYYYGEKTITFMACVLY' A
#
# COMPACT_ATOMS: atom_id res chain seq x y z
N MET A 1 -10.57 -2.36 -0.73
CA MET A 1 -9.87 -1.63 -1.81
C MET A 1 -9.13 -2.58 -2.74
N ALA A 2 -8.00 -3.18 -2.34
CA ALA A 2 -7.20 -4.05 -3.22
C ALA A 2 -8.00 -5.20 -3.88
N ALA A 3 -8.89 -5.85 -3.12
CA ALA A 3 -9.75 -6.91 -3.66
C ALA A 3 -10.70 -6.43 -4.77
N GLU A 4 -11.21 -5.19 -4.70
CA GLU A 4 -12.07 -4.64 -5.75
C GLU A 4 -11.26 -4.27 -7.00
N ILE A 5 -10.09 -3.67 -6.83
CA ILE A 5 -9.19 -3.31 -7.93
C ILE A 5 -8.75 -4.56 -8.69
N LYS A 6 -8.41 -5.64 -7.97
CA LYS A 6 -8.04 -6.92 -8.58
C LYS A 6 -9.14 -7.57 -9.43
N LYS A 7 -10.42 -7.20 -9.27
CA LYS A 7 -11.49 -7.70 -10.15
C LYS A 7 -11.36 -7.19 -11.58
N THR A 8 -10.91 -5.94 -11.75
CA THR A 8 -10.75 -5.31 -13.07
C THR A 8 -9.31 -5.34 -13.56
N HIS A 9 -8.33 -5.34 -12.65
CA HIS A 9 -6.91 -5.41 -12.94
C HIS A 9 -6.25 -6.53 -12.11
N PRO A 10 -6.36 -7.80 -12.54
CA PRO A 10 -5.89 -8.96 -11.75
C PRO A 10 -4.42 -8.92 -11.37
N ASN A 11 -3.60 -8.28 -12.21
CA ASN A 11 -2.15 -8.15 -12.02
C ASN A 11 -1.73 -6.86 -11.30
N ALA A 12 -2.68 -6.04 -10.86
CA ALA A 12 -2.36 -4.78 -10.20
C ALA A 12 -1.67 -5.01 -8.85
N LEU A 13 -0.54 -4.34 -8.65
CA LEU A 13 0.15 -4.29 -7.37
C LEU A 13 -0.41 -3.13 -6.55
N CYS A 14 -1.18 -3.48 -5.52
CA CYS A 14 -1.72 -2.53 -4.56
C CYS A 14 -0.77 -2.40 -3.37
N LEU A 15 -0.35 -1.18 -3.04
CA LEU A 15 0.52 -0.86 -1.91
C LEU A 15 -0.19 0.13 -0.99
N GLY A 16 -0.23 -0.21 0.31
CA GLY A 16 -0.96 0.56 1.32
C GLY A 16 -0.08 1.58 2.05
N ALA A 17 -0.73 2.29 2.98
CA ALA A 17 -0.04 3.10 3.98
C ALA A 17 0.33 2.20 5.17
N GLY A 18 1.63 1.95 5.37
CA GLY A 18 2.13 1.15 6.48
C GLY A 18 1.99 -0.37 6.31
N ALA A 19 2.10 -1.09 7.42
CA ALA A 19 2.21 -2.55 7.44
C ALA A 19 0.87 -3.28 7.15
N CYS A 20 0.97 -4.56 6.79
CA CYS A 20 -0.18 -5.45 6.63
C CYS A 20 -0.94 -5.62 7.96
N THR A 21 -2.26 -5.46 7.93
CA THR A 21 -3.16 -5.56 9.10
C THR A 21 -4.14 -6.73 9.03
N VAL A 22 -3.91 -7.69 8.11
CA VAL A 22 -4.84 -8.80 7.84
C VAL A 22 -4.96 -9.78 9.02
N CYS A 23 -3.86 -10.00 9.74
CA CYS A 23 -3.79 -10.95 10.84
C CYS A 23 -3.59 -10.22 12.17
N GLU A 24 -4.17 -10.77 13.25
CA GLU A 24 -3.89 -10.31 14.62
C GLU A 24 -2.45 -10.60 15.03
N LYS A 25 -1.96 -11.82 14.75
CA LYS A 25 -0.56 -12.23 14.92
C LYS A 25 -0.02 -12.74 13.59
N CYS A 26 1.09 -12.17 13.13
CA CYS A 26 1.70 -12.57 11.87
C CYS A 26 2.33 -13.96 11.98
N ALA A 27 2.19 -14.76 10.92
CA ALA A 27 2.82 -16.09 10.81
C ALA A 27 4.34 -16.02 10.60
N TYR A 28 4.86 -14.83 10.25
CA TYR A 28 6.29 -14.59 10.07
C TYR A 28 7.09 -15.10 11.29
N PRO A 29 8.19 -15.86 11.09
CA PRO A 29 8.94 -16.05 9.83
C PRO A 29 8.39 -17.15 8.89
N ASN A 30 7.30 -17.83 9.22
CA ASN A 30 6.68 -18.80 8.31
C ASN A 30 5.94 -18.09 7.16
N PRO A 31 5.64 -18.80 6.05
CA PRO A 31 4.86 -18.25 4.96
C PRO A 31 3.54 -17.62 5.41
N CYS A 32 3.13 -16.55 4.73
CA CYS A 32 1.87 -15.87 5.02
C CYS A 32 0.70 -16.84 4.84
N LEU A 33 -0.25 -16.83 5.79
CA LEU A 33 -1.48 -17.63 5.70
C LEU A 33 -2.51 -17.03 4.72
N PHE A 34 -2.36 -15.75 4.37
CA PHE A 34 -3.28 -15.02 3.48
C PHE A 34 -2.53 -14.22 2.41
N PRO A 35 -1.71 -14.87 1.55
CA PRO A 35 -0.85 -14.17 0.59
C PRO A 35 -1.65 -13.26 -0.36
N GLU A 36 -2.81 -13.70 -0.81
CA GLU A 36 -3.67 -12.94 -1.73
C GLU A 36 -4.27 -11.66 -1.11
N LYS A 37 -4.40 -11.64 0.21
CA LYS A 37 -4.93 -10.50 0.99
C LYS A 37 -3.82 -9.63 1.56
N ALA A 38 -2.59 -10.14 1.63
CA ALA A 38 -1.46 -9.42 2.18
C ALA A 38 -1.23 -8.14 1.38
N LEU A 39 -0.99 -7.04 2.10
CA LEU A 39 -0.76 -5.73 1.53
C LEU A 39 0.51 -5.17 2.17
N SER A 40 1.50 -4.85 1.34
CA SER A 40 2.72 -4.21 1.78
C SER A 40 2.63 -2.69 1.68
N SER A 41 3.48 -1.99 2.42
CA SER A 41 3.63 -0.55 2.26
C SER A 41 4.38 -0.20 0.98
N MET A 42 4.27 1.06 0.56
CA MET A 42 5.06 1.60 -0.55
C MET A 42 6.56 1.51 -0.26
N GLU A 43 6.96 1.87 0.95
CA GLU A 43 8.36 1.90 1.40
C GLU A 43 8.98 0.49 1.47
N ALA A 44 8.19 -0.52 1.86
CA ALA A 44 8.63 -1.91 1.87
C ALA A 44 8.98 -2.43 0.45
N TYR A 45 8.43 -1.79 -0.59
CA TYR A 45 8.75 -2.03 -1.99
C TYR A 45 9.84 -1.10 -2.54
N GLY A 46 10.50 -0.32 -1.68
CA GLY A 46 11.56 0.61 -2.06
C GLY A 46 11.07 1.91 -2.69
N LEU A 47 9.76 2.20 -2.63
CA LEU A 47 9.22 3.45 -3.16
C LEU A 47 9.39 4.58 -2.16
N PHE A 48 9.98 5.69 -2.62
CA PHE A 48 10.02 6.92 -1.85
C PHE A 48 8.70 7.68 -2.04
N VAL A 49 7.81 7.61 -1.04
CA VAL A 49 6.42 8.10 -1.14
C VAL A 49 6.34 9.55 -1.62
N THR A 50 7.18 10.43 -1.12
CA THR A 50 7.20 11.85 -1.54
C THR A 50 7.54 12.03 -3.02
N GLN A 51 8.42 11.19 -3.57
CA GLN A 51 8.75 11.22 -5.00
C GLN A 51 7.59 10.71 -5.84
N VAL A 52 6.97 9.58 -5.44
CA VAL A 52 5.77 9.06 -6.12
C VAL A 52 4.65 10.09 -6.13
N CYS A 53 4.43 10.80 -5.02
CA CYS A 53 3.45 11.89 -4.96
C CYS A 53 3.76 12.99 -5.98
N ARG A 54 5.02 13.42 -6.08
CA ARG A 54 5.46 14.43 -7.06
C ARG A 54 5.25 13.96 -8.49
N ASP A 55 5.67 12.75 -8.81
CA ASP A 55 5.59 12.17 -10.16
C ASP A 55 4.13 12.01 -10.62
N CYS A 56 3.21 11.74 -9.68
CA CYS A 56 1.78 11.64 -9.93
C CYS A 56 1.03 12.98 -9.82
N ASN A 57 1.72 14.11 -9.61
CA ASN A 57 1.11 15.44 -9.36
C ASN A 57 0.12 15.47 -8.18
N VAL A 58 0.42 14.71 -7.12
CA VAL A 58 -0.37 14.66 -5.88
C VAL A 58 0.39 15.41 -4.76
N PRO A 59 -0.28 16.29 -3.99
CA PRO A 59 0.33 16.90 -2.83
C PRO A 59 0.70 15.85 -1.78
N TYR A 60 1.89 15.96 -1.21
CA TYR A 60 2.31 15.14 -0.06
C TYR A 60 1.86 15.74 1.27
N TYR A 61 1.71 17.07 1.34
CA TYR A 61 1.37 17.81 2.55
C TYR A 61 0.12 18.66 2.34
N TYR A 62 -0.83 18.57 3.27
CA TYR A 62 -2.15 19.21 3.20
C TYR A 62 -2.39 20.24 4.31
N GLY A 63 -1.34 20.76 4.95
CA GLY A 63 -1.42 21.82 5.96
C GLY A 63 -1.37 21.33 7.40
N GLU A 64 -1.37 22.29 8.33
CA GLU A 64 -1.25 22.02 9.76
C GLU A 64 -2.42 21.19 10.28
N LYS A 65 -2.15 20.33 11.27
CA LYS A 65 -3.14 19.45 11.92
C LYS A 65 -3.83 18.47 10.95
N THR A 66 -3.17 18.10 9.85
CA THR A 66 -3.63 17.06 8.93
C THR A 66 -2.71 15.84 8.96
N ILE A 67 -3.29 14.65 8.78
CA ILE A 67 -2.56 13.40 8.55
C ILE A 67 -3.07 12.86 7.22
N THR A 68 -2.15 12.59 6.30
CA THR A 68 -2.46 12.04 4.98
C THR A 68 -1.87 10.65 4.87
N PHE A 69 -2.73 9.69 4.50
CA PHE A 69 -2.29 8.32 4.22
C PHE A 69 -2.19 8.15 2.70
N MET A 70 -1.01 7.75 2.24
CA MET A 70 -0.75 7.52 0.83
C MET A 70 -0.74 6.02 0.53
N ALA A 71 -1.41 5.65 -0.55
CA ALA A 71 -1.41 4.32 -1.11
C ALA A 71 -1.22 4.46 -2.62
N CYS A 72 -0.66 3.44 -3.27
CA CYS A 72 -0.52 3.44 -4.72
C CYS A 72 -0.97 2.11 -5.32
N VAL A 73 -1.36 2.19 -6.58
CA VAL A 73 -1.78 1.06 -7.39
C VAL A 73 -0.95 1.13 -8.66
N LEU A 74 -0.16 0.09 -8.91
CA LEU A 74 0.62 -0.06 -10.12
C LEU A 74 -0.08 -1.11 -10.97
N TYR A 75 -0.49 -0.74 -12.18
CA TYR A 75 -1.32 -1.56 -13.06
C TYR A 75 -0.95 -1.38 -14.53
#